data_AF-A0A975EF54-F1
#
_entry.id   AF-A0A975EF54-F1
#
_cell.length_a   1.000
_cell.length_b   1.000
_cell.length_c   1.000
_cell.angle_alpha   90.00
_cell.angle_beta   90.00
_cell.angle_gamma   90.00
#
_symmetry.space_group_name_H-M   'P 1'
#
loop_
_entity.id
_entity.type
_entity.pdbx_description
1 polymer ?
#
loop_
_entity_poly.entity_id
_entity_poly.type
_entity_poly.pdbx_seq_one_letter_code
_entity_poly.pdbx_strand_id
1 'polypeptide(L)'
;MHKTMDVGLHDWFTYAFARANGYHWVIDDYASLMYRQHGHNQVGVNSGLAAVLWRARQVLSGWGLNQARLIAELVGVDQQDFVQSWRRGGRWRMLRLLMQAPHCRRKPGDKIWFALSCMALAIIGWR
;
A
#
# COMPACT_ATOMS: atom_id res chain seq x y z
N MET A 1 1.21 -0.42 24.39
CA MET A 1 0.92 0.70 23.47
C MET A 1 0.02 0.17 22.37
N HIS A 2 -1.17 0.75 22.16
CA HIS A 2 -2.14 0.24 21.17
C HIS A 2 -1.63 0.52 19.75
N LYS A 3 -0.97 -0.47 19.12
CA LYS A 3 -0.43 -0.41 17.74
C LYS A 3 -1.46 0.04 16.69
N THR A 4 -2.75 -0.09 16.99
CA THR A 4 -3.86 0.41 16.18
C THR A 4 -3.85 1.93 15.98
N MET A 5 -3.27 2.70 16.91
CA MET A 5 -3.16 4.17 16.79
C MET A 5 -2.11 4.59 15.74
N ASP A 6 -1.20 3.70 15.35
CA ASP A 6 -0.12 3.99 14.39
C ASP A 6 -0.53 3.76 12.91
N VAL A 7 -1.78 3.30 12.70
CA VAL A 7 -2.36 3.12 11.37
C VAL A 7 -2.71 4.48 10.78
N GLY A 8 -1.98 4.90 9.75
CA GLY A 8 -2.17 6.20 9.12
C GLY A 8 -3.39 6.29 8.20
N LEU A 9 -3.94 5.15 7.77
CA LEU A 9 -5.08 5.05 6.85
C LEU A 9 -6.05 3.94 7.30
N HIS A 10 -7.15 4.35 7.93
CA HIS A 10 -8.13 3.42 8.53
C HIS A 10 -8.96 2.66 7.49
N ASP A 11 -9.11 3.20 6.28
CA ASP A 11 -9.74 2.52 5.15
C ASP A 11 -8.93 1.29 4.74
N TRP A 12 -7.60 1.41 4.62
CA TRP A 12 -6.71 0.29 4.32
C TRP A 12 -6.81 -0.80 5.38
N PHE A 13 -6.84 -0.41 6.65
CA PHE A 13 -7.02 -1.35 7.76
C PHE A 13 -8.37 -2.06 7.71
N THR A 14 -9.46 -1.32 7.47
CA THR A 14 -10.81 -1.88 7.36
C THR A 14 -10.90 -2.90 6.22
N TYR A 15 -10.35 -2.58 5.05
CA TYR A 15 -10.30 -3.51 3.92
C TYR A 15 -9.46 -4.76 4.23
N ALA A 16 -8.30 -4.59 4.86
CA ALA A 16 -7.44 -5.70 5.23
C ALA A 16 -8.11 -6.62 6.28
N PHE A 17 -8.74 -6.03 7.30
CA PHE A 17 -9.49 -6.76 8.32
C PHE A 17 -10.63 -7.56 7.68
N ALA A 18 -11.40 -6.92 6.79
CA ALA A 18 -12.51 -7.59 6.13
C ALA A 18 -12.04 -8.82 5.33
N ARG A 19 -10.92 -8.71 4.60
CA ARG A 19 -10.35 -9.83 3.83
C ARG A 19 -9.75 -10.92 4.70
N ALA A 20 -9.05 -10.57 5.77
CA ALA A 20 -8.44 -11.53 6.68
C ALA A 20 -9.50 -12.43 7.34
N ASN A 21 -10.71 -11.92 7.55
CA ASN A 21 -11.84 -12.65 8.14
C ASN A 21 -12.78 -13.30 7.11
N GLY A 22 -12.43 -13.31 5.82
CA GLY A 22 -13.23 -13.98 4.79
C GLY A 22 -14.56 -13.29 4.46
N TYR A 23 -14.74 -12.03 4.83
CA TYR A 23 -15.93 -11.29 4.44
C TYR A 23 -15.96 -11.05 2.93
N HIS A 24 -17.14 -11.20 2.36
CA HIS A 24 -17.39 -10.94 0.95
C HIS A 24 -17.73 -9.47 0.78
N TRP A 25 -17.18 -8.84 -0.25
CA TRP A 25 -17.62 -7.52 -0.69
C TRP A 25 -17.96 -7.59 -2.18
N VAL A 26 -18.96 -6.81 -2.58
CA VAL A 26 -19.39 -6.68 -3.97
C VAL A 26 -19.00 -5.28 -4.43
N ILE A 27 -18.46 -5.19 -5.64
CA ILE A 27 -18.27 -3.89 -6.30
C ILE A 27 -19.57 -3.62 -7.04
N ASP A 28 -20.34 -2.68 -6.52
CA ASP A 28 -21.56 -2.19 -7.17
C ASP A 28 -21.21 -1.55 -8.52
N ASP A 29 -22.05 -1.77 -9.53
CA ASP A 29 -21.92 -1.13 -10.84
C ASP A 29 -22.45 0.32 -10.82
N TYR A 30 -23.18 0.70 -9.77
CA TYR A 30 -23.65 2.04 -9.51
C TYR A 30 -22.77 2.82 -8.53
N ALA A 31 -22.31 4.00 -8.94
CA ALA A 31 -21.55 4.92 -8.09
C ALA A 31 -22.49 5.82 -7.27
N SER A 32 -22.95 5.33 -6.11
CA SER A 32 -23.90 6.05 -5.23
C SER A 32 -23.28 7.18 -4.40
N LEU A 33 -21.95 7.19 -4.23
CA LEU A 33 -21.25 8.15 -3.38
C LEU A 33 -20.83 9.41 -4.16
N MET A 34 -21.46 10.53 -3.86
CA MET A 34 -21.01 11.84 -4.34
C MET A 34 -19.84 12.35 -3.49
N TYR A 35 -18.62 11.98 -3.88
CA TYR A 35 -17.42 12.43 -3.18
C TYR A 35 -17.12 13.91 -3.46
N ARG A 36 -17.01 14.72 -2.39
CA ARG A 36 -16.67 16.14 -2.47
C ARG A 36 -15.20 16.35 -2.12
N GLN A 37 -14.44 16.96 -3.02
CA GLN A 37 -13.04 17.29 -2.78
C GLN A 37 -12.90 18.68 -2.16
N HIS A 38 -12.05 18.80 -1.13
CA HIS A 38 -11.71 20.07 -0.50
C HIS A 38 -10.21 20.34 -0.59
N GLY A 39 -9.82 21.62 -0.54
CA GLY A 39 -8.39 22.02 -0.63
C GLY A 39 -7.52 21.50 0.51
N HIS A 40 -8.13 21.15 1.65
CA HIS A 40 -7.46 20.63 2.85
C HIS A 40 -7.52 19.10 2.98
N ASN A 41 -7.80 18.35 1.90
CA ASN A 41 -7.75 16.89 1.97
C ASN A 41 -6.33 16.42 2.35
N GLN A 42 -6.24 15.40 3.21
CA GLN A 42 -4.97 14.76 3.63
C GLN A 42 -4.11 14.35 2.42
N VAL A 43 -4.77 13.97 1.32
CA VAL A 43 -4.19 13.86 -0.02
C VAL A 43 -4.85 14.92 -0.90
N GLY A 44 -4.12 15.98 -1.23
CA GLY A 44 -4.61 17.10 -2.03
C GLY A 44 -4.98 16.72 -3.47
N VAL A 45 -5.24 17.72 -4.32
CA VAL A 45 -5.49 17.47 -5.75
C VAL A 45 -4.30 16.72 -6.35
N ASN A 46 -4.52 15.46 -6.75
CA ASN A 46 -3.49 14.55 -7.28
C ASN A 46 -3.07 14.90 -8.72
N SER A 47 -2.84 16.18 -9.01
CA SER A 47 -2.49 16.65 -10.34
C SER A 47 -1.17 17.42 -10.34
N GLY A 48 -0.48 17.35 -11.48
CA GLY A 48 0.79 18.04 -11.71
C GLY A 48 2.03 17.32 -11.16
N LEU A 49 3.19 17.89 -11.48
CA LEU A 49 4.51 17.35 -11.15
C LEU A 49 4.78 17.31 -9.64
N ALA A 50 4.28 18.30 -8.89
CA ALA A 50 4.43 18.38 -7.44
C ALA A 50 3.79 17.16 -6.74
N ALA A 51 2.60 16.74 -7.16
CA ALA A 51 1.92 15.56 -6.63
C ALA A 51 2.66 14.25 -6.94
N VAL A 52 3.31 14.16 -8.11
CA VAL A 52 4.17 13.02 -8.46
C VAL A 52 5.39 12.96 -7.56
N LEU A 53 6.09 14.09 -7.36
CA LEU A 53 7.27 14.18 -6.49
C LEU A 53 6.92 13.85 -5.03
N TRP A 54 5.78 14.32 -4.53
CA TRP A 54 5.32 13.99 -3.19
C TRP A 54 5.07 12.48 -3.03
N ARG A 55 4.35 11.85 -3.99
CA ARG A 55 4.11 10.39 -3.98
C ARG A 55 5.42 9.61 -4.05
N ALA A 56 6.35 10.04 -4.90
CA ALA A 56 7.67 9.42 -4.99
C ALA A 56 8.38 9.48 -3.62
N ARG A 57 8.39 10.62 -2.93
CA ARG A 57 8.98 10.73 -1.59
C ARG A 57 8.33 9.80 -0.57
N GLN A 58 7.00 9.68 -0.57
CA GLN A 58 6.28 8.77 0.33
C GLN A 58 6.55 7.29 0.04
N VAL A 59 6.72 6.94 -1.24
CA VAL A 59 7.07 5.58 -1.63
C VAL A 59 8.51 5.27 -1.25
N LEU A 60 9.45 6.17 -1.57
CA LEU A 60 10.89 5.97 -1.34
C LEU A 60 11.26 6.01 0.15
N SER A 61 10.47 6.68 1.00
CA SER A 61 10.61 6.57 2.46
C SER A 61 10.17 5.20 3.01
N GLY A 62 9.53 4.37 2.19
CA GLY A 62 8.99 3.08 2.59
C GLY A 62 7.73 3.17 3.45
N TRP A 63 7.13 4.37 3.59
CA TRP A 63 5.97 4.59 4.46
C TRP A 63 4.81 3.63 4.14
N GLY A 64 4.47 3.47 2.86
CA GLY A 64 3.38 2.57 2.43
C GLY A 64 3.63 1.10 2.78
N LEU A 65 4.87 0.60 2.61
CA LEU A 65 5.21 -0.78 2.99
C LEU A 65 5.25 -0.97 4.51
N ASN A 66 5.66 0.05 5.26
CA ASN A 66 5.59 0.05 6.71
C ASN A 66 4.15 -0.02 7.22
N GLN A 67 3.24 0.74 6.62
CA GLN A 67 1.81 0.67 6.92
C GLN A 67 1.24 -0.71 6.55
N ALA A 68 1.59 -1.27 5.39
CA ALA A 68 1.18 -2.63 5.01
C ALA A 68 1.69 -3.69 6.00
N ARG A 69 2.93 -3.56 6.48
CA ARG A 69 3.52 -4.46 7.48
C ARG A 69 2.80 -4.38 8.82
N LEU A 70 2.50 -3.17 9.29
CA LEU A 70 1.74 -2.94 10.53
C LEU A 70 0.34 -3.53 10.43
N ILE A 71 -0.37 -3.25 9.34
CA ILE A 71 -1.72 -3.77 9.09
C ILE A 71 -1.71 -5.30 9.05
N ALA A 72 -0.75 -5.92 8.36
CA ALA A 72 -0.63 -7.38 8.30
C ALA A 72 -0.45 -8.01 9.69
N GLU A 73 0.32 -7.38 10.57
CA GLU A 73 0.46 -7.79 11.97
C GLU A 73 -0.86 -7.64 12.74
N LEU A 74 -1.53 -6.50 12.62
CA LEU A 74 -2.78 -6.22 13.32
C LEU A 74 -3.93 -7.15 12.92
N VAL A 75 -3.99 -7.58 11.66
CA VAL A 75 -5.04 -8.48 11.17
C VAL A 75 -4.64 -9.96 11.21
N GLY A 76 -3.47 -10.29 11.76
CA GLY A 76 -3.04 -11.68 11.99
C GLY A 76 -2.59 -12.45 10.75
N VAL A 77 -2.19 -11.76 9.68
CA VAL A 77 -1.73 -12.39 8.41
C VAL A 77 -0.22 -12.27 8.18
N ASP A 78 0.52 -11.80 9.18
CA ASP A 78 1.96 -11.56 9.07
C ASP A 78 2.80 -12.83 8.90
N GLN A 79 2.24 -13.99 9.23
CA GLN A 79 2.85 -15.32 9.04
C GLN A 79 2.66 -15.89 7.63
N GLN A 80 1.83 -15.28 6.78
CA GLN A 80 1.67 -15.74 5.40
C GLN A 80 2.97 -15.59 4.60
N ASP A 81 3.28 -16.58 3.76
CA ASP A 81 4.51 -16.63 2.95
C ASP A 81 4.72 -15.36 2.12
N PHE A 82 3.65 -14.82 1.55
CA PHE A 82 3.67 -13.59 0.80
C PHE A 82 4.20 -12.43 1.64
N VAL A 83 3.66 -12.22 2.84
CA VAL A 83 4.05 -11.12 3.74
C VAL A 83 5.48 -11.33 4.25
N GLN A 84 5.82 -12.56 4.66
CA GLN A 84 7.17 -12.91 5.09
C GLN A 84 8.23 -12.65 4.02
N SER A 85 7.85 -12.77 2.74
CA SER A 85 8.74 -12.56 1.60
C SER A 85 9.31 -11.14 1.51
N TRP A 86 8.65 -10.13 2.11
CA TRP A 86 9.05 -8.72 2.04
C TRP A 86 9.05 -7.94 3.36
N ARG A 87 8.38 -8.42 4.43
CA ARG A 87 8.19 -7.66 5.69
C ARG A 87 9.46 -7.22 6.41
N ARG A 88 10.60 -7.89 6.16
CA ARG A 88 11.91 -7.57 6.78
C ARG A 88 12.74 -6.59 5.94
N GLY A 89 12.19 -6.10 4.83
CA GLY A 89 12.90 -5.29 3.87
C GLY A 89 14.14 -5.98 3.28
N GLY A 90 15.02 -5.19 2.71
CA GLY A 90 16.26 -5.62 2.07
C GLY A 90 16.12 -5.72 0.55
N ARG A 91 17.26 -5.53 -0.12
CA ARG A 91 17.35 -5.38 -1.58
C ARG A 91 16.73 -6.55 -2.33
N TRP A 92 17.14 -7.77 -1.97
CA TRP A 92 16.66 -9.00 -2.61
C TRP A 92 15.16 -9.24 -2.41
N ARG A 93 14.62 -8.88 -1.25
CA ARG A 93 13.19 -9.02 -0.96
C ARG A 93 12.36 -8.03 -1.78
N MET A 94 12.88 -6.82 -2.00
CA MET A 94 12.23 -5.85 -2.90
C MET A 94 12.26 -6.29 -4.36
N LEU A 95 13.37 -6.90 -4.83
CA LEU A 95 13.42 -7.52 -6.15
C LEU A 95 12.44 -8.71 -6.27
N ARG A 96 12.29 -9.51 -5.21
CA ARG A 96 11.27 -10.58 -5.17
C ARG A 96 9.85 -10.02 -5.17
N LEU A 97 9.60 -8.91 -4.47
CA LEU A 97 8.29 -8.25 -4.44
C LEU A 97 7.94 -7.62 -5.79
N LEU A 98 8.95 -7.11 -6.53
CA LEU A 98 8.79 -6.63 -7.90
C LEU A 98 8.17 -7.71 -8.81
N MET A 99 8.66 -8.94 -8.74
CA MET A 99 8.12 -10.06 -9.52
C MET A 99 6.66 -10.39 -9.18
N GLN A 100 6.19 -9.96 -8.01
CA GLN A 100 4.83 -10.15 -7.52
C GLN A 100 3.94 -8.90 -7.73
N ALA A 101 4.43 -7.89 -8.45
CA ALA A 101 3.68 -6.68 -8.77
C ALA A 101 2.29 -6.93 -9.38
N PRO A 102 2.09 -7.94 -10.26
CA PRO A 102 0.77 -8.24 -10.81
C PRO A 102 -0.28 -8.64 -9.77
N HIS A 103 0.15 -9.23 -8.65
CA HIS A 103 -0.73 -9.60 -7.54
C HIS A 103 -1.07 -8.42 -6.63
N CYS A 104 -0.22 -7.39 -6.60
CA CYS A 104 -0.36 -6.24 -5.69
C CYS A 104 -1.28 -5.14 -6.24
N ARG A 105 -1.44 -5.05 -7.57
CA ARG A 105 -2.22 -3.99 -8.23
C ARG A 105 -3.10 -4.56 -9.33
N ARG A 106 -4.36 -4.10 -9.41
CA ARG A 106 -5.31 -4.53 -10.44
C ARG A 106 -5.03 -3.88 -11.80
N LYS A 107 -4.84 -2.56 -11.83
CA LYS A 107 -4.64 -1.76 -13.05
C LYS A 107 -3.25 -1.98 -13.67
N PRO A 108 -3.11 -2.20 -14.99
CA PRO A 108 -1.82 -2.43 -15.64
C PRO A 108 -0.77 -1.33 -15.38
N GLY A 109 -1.16 -0.06 -15.49
CA GLY A 109 -0.25 1.06 -15.22
C GLY A 109 0.27 1.07 -13.77
N ASP A 110 -0.57 0.73 -12.81
CA ASP A 110 -0.19 0.71 -11.39
C ASP A 110 0.74 -0.46 -11.08
N LYS A 111 0.64 -1.57 -11.82
CA LYS A 111 1.59 -2.70 -11.72
C LYS A 111 3.00 -2.24 -12.12
N ILE A 112 3.13 -1.46 -13.18
CA ILE A 112 4.42 -0.90 -13.61
C ILE A 112 4.98 0.07 -12.57
N TRP A 113 4.16 1.01 -12.09
CA TRP A 113 4.58 1.94 -11.03
C TRP A 113 5.02 1.23 -9.75
N PHE A 114 4.31 0.18 -9.35
CA PHE A 114 4.67 -0.63 -8.19
C PHE A 114 5.99 -1.38 -8.41
N ALA A 115 6.19 -1.97 -9.59
CA ALA A 115 7.45 -2.63 -9.95
C ALA A 115 8.64 -1.65 -9.91
N LEU A 116 8.50 -0.46 -10.51
CA LEU A 116 9.51 0.60 -10.46
C LEU A 116 9.80 1.06 -9.02
N SER A 117 8.76 1.17 -8.20
CA SER A 117 8.89 1.50 -6.77
C SER A 117 9.70 0.45 -6.02
N CYS A 118 9.41 -0.83 -6.24
CA CYS A 118 10.18 -1.94 -5.65
C CYS A 118 11.63 -1.94 -6.13
N MET A 119 11.88 -1.67 -7.42
CA MET A 119 13.24 -1.54 -7.95
C MET A 119 14.01 -0.40 -7.25
N ALA A 120 13.39 0.78 -7.14
CA ALA A 120 14.01 1.93 -6.48
C ALA A 120 14.33 1.65 -5.00
N LEU A 121 13.40 1.02 -4.27
CA LEU A 121 13.60 0.61 -2.88
C LEU A 121 14.68 -0.47 -2.74
N ALA A 122 14.87 -1.34 -3.74
CA ALA A 122 15.96 -2.31 -3.78
C ALA A 122 17.32 -1.62 -3.92
N ILE A 123 17.42 -0.58 -4.75
CA ILE A 123 18.66 0.20 -4.95
C ILE A 123 19.00 0.98 -3.67
N ILE A 124 18.01 1.69 -3.11
CA ILE A 124 18.16 2.46 -1.86
C ILE A 124 18.50 1.54 -0.69
N GLY A 125 17.93 0.33 -0.66
CA GLY A 125 18.12 -0.62 0.43
C GLY A 125 17.18 -0.36 1.61
N TRP A 126 15.88 -0.24 1.32
CA TRP A 126 14.84 -0.15 2.36
C TRP A 126 14.92 -1.32 3.36
N ARG A 127 14.65 -1.05 4.64
CA ARG A 127 14.73 -2.00 5.76
C ARG A 127 13.43 -2.03 6.53
#